data_AF-A0A957PCQ1-F1
#
_entry.id   AF-A0A957PCQ1-F1
#
_cell.length_a   1.000
_cell.length_b   1.000
_cell.length_c   1.000
_cell.angle_alpha   90.00
_cell.angle_beta   90.00
_cell.angle_gamma   90.00
#
_symmetry.space_group_name_H-M   'P 1'
#
loop_
_entity.id
_entity.type
_entity.pdbx_description
1 polymer ?
#
loop_
_entity_poly.entity_id
_entity_poly.type
_entity_poly.pdbx_seq_one_letter_code
_entity_poly.pdbx_strand_id
1 'polypeptide(L)'
;MPRTSKSTPSKSTSNKSTSSKSASRKSTSSKKQSPRRNQATSRKPRGKSLSEKTPRRSSGTRTAQRAQTTSNADSDFESVAEPLLAGPPKPYEMGEYVLLDSGNMQRLERLGNYTLIRPALQAVWQPRLTSGEWNRADAIFSRDSEGGGQWEWRHKISRDFDVLFSNLSFHIKLTNFGHLGLFPEQVDNWDWLRTKIRARMAATNNRNLHVLNLFAYTGGSTLAASQAGAHVVHVDAAKGV
;
A
#
# COMPACT_ATOMS: atom_id res chain seq x y z
N MET A 1 22.31 47.76 56.17
CA MET A 1 21.17 48.51 56.77
C MET A 1 19.91 48.25 55.94
N PRO A 2 18.73 48.19 56.59
CA PRO A 2 17.73 47.16 56.32
C PRO A 2 16.32 47.69 56.04
N ARG A 3 15.39 46.78 55.70
CA ARG A 3 14.03 46.62 56.29
C ARG A 3 13.38 45.37 55.67
N THR A 4 13.30 44.20 56.31
CA THR A 4 12.36 43.75 57.38
C THR A 4 10.88 43.92 56.97
N SER A 5 9.93 43.00 57.14
CA SER A 5 9.85 41.67 57.78
C SER A 5 8.36 41.27 57.87
N LYS A 6 8.10 39.99 58.21
CA LYS A 6 6.90 39.34 58.80
C LYS A 6 6.13 38.45 57.82
N SER A 7 6.13 37.11 57.89
CA SER A 7 5.94 36.14 59.00
C SER A 7 4.54 36.30 59.65
N THR A 8 3.70 35.29 59.92
CA THR A 8 3.84 33.83 60.14
C THR A 8 2.41 33.23 60.28
N PRO A 9 2.24 31.89 60.41
CA PRO A 9 1.03 31.11 60.08
C PRO A 9 0.25 30.59 61.32
N SER A 10 -0.85 29.82 61.11
CA SER A 10 -1.29 28.76 62.07
C SER A 10 -2.55 27.94 61.66
N LYS A 11 -2.41 26.60 61.76
CA LYS A 11 -3.37 25.54 62.21
C LYS A 11 -4.57 25.18 61.31
N SER A 12 -4.71 23.96 60.77
CA SER A 12 -4.89 22.60 61.36
C SER A 12 -6.26 22.35 62.00
N THR A 13 -7.05 21.43 61.42
CA THR A 13 -7.82 20.39 62.14
C THR A 13 -8.34 19.32 61.19
N SER A 14 -8.10 18.08 61.59
CA SER A 14 -8.64 16.81 61.11
C SER A 14 -10.14 16.66 61.39
N ASN A 15 -10.86 15.87 60.57
CA ASN A 15 -11.77 14.86 61.13
C ASN A 15 -12.06 13.70 60.17
N LYS A 16 -12.48 12.60 60.79
CA LYS A 16 -12.31 11.18 60.42
C LYS A 16 -13.67 10.55 60.09
N SER A 17 -13.65 9.45 59.32
CA SER A 17 -14.65 8.35 59.23
C SER A 17 -16.05 8.70 58.66
N THR A 18 -16.67 7.90 57.80
CA THR A 18 -17.14 6.53 58.06
C THR A 18 -17.31 5.67 56.79
N SER A 19 -17.19 4.36 57.00
CA SER A 19 -17.49 3.27 56.05
C SER A 19 -18.97 2.90 56.02
N SER A 20 -19.47 2.37 54.90
CA SER A 20 -20.45 1.27 54.93
C SER A 20 -20.45 0.45 53.62
N LYS A 21 -20.67 -0.85 53.80
CA LYS A 21 -20.60 -1.98 52.85
C LYS A 21 -21.95 -2.26 52.19
N SER A 22 -21.88 -3.01 51.07
CA SER A 22 -22.87 -3.99 50.54
C SER A 22 -24.19 -3.42 49.98
N ALA A 23 -24.94 -4.04 49.05
CA ALA A 23 -25.05 -5.45 48.68
C ALA A 23 -25.57 -5.63 47.24
N SER A 24 -25.30 -6.82 46.71
CA SER A 24 -25.84 -7.43 45.50
C SER A 24 -27.36 -7.61 45.54
N ARG A 25 -28.04 -7.50 44.38
CA ARG A 25 -29.30 -8.21 44.09
C ARG A 25 -29.48 -8.51 42.59
N LYS A 26 -29.58 -9.81 42.29
CA LYS A 26 -30.14 -10.41 41.07
C LYS A 26 -31.67 -10.29 41.06
N SER A 27 -32.26 -10.18 39.85
CA SER A 27 -33.55 -10.77 39.40
C SER A 27 -34.00 -10.05 38.12
N THR A 28 -34.64 -10.58 37.07
CA THR A 28 -35.05 -11.90 36.58
C THR A 28 -35.66 -11.67 35.18
N SER A 29 -35.51 -12.67 34.31
CA SER A 29 -36.28 -12.99 33.10
C SER A 29 -37.66 -12.34 32.88
N SER A 30 -37.95 -11.95 31.63
CA SER A 30 -39.24 -12.25 30.99
C SER A 30 -39.11 -12.37 29.46
N LYS A 31 -40.07 -13.06 28.87
CA LYS A 31 -40.05 -13.85 27.62
C LYS A 31 -41.18 -13.34 26.71
N LYS A 32 -41.13 -13.70 25.41
CA LYS A 32 -42.16 -13.56 24.33
C LYS A 32 -42.03 -12.25 23.51
N GLN A 33 -42.27 -12.19 22.20
CA GLN A 33 -42.93 -13.10 21.25
C GLN A 33 -42.58 -12.67 19.80
N SER A 34 -42.48 -13.62 18.87
CA SER A 34 -42.47 -13.38 17.43
C SER A 34 -43.85 -12.97 16.89
N PRO A 35 -43.91 -12.40 15.67
CA PRO A 35 -44.89 -12.92 14.72
C PRO A 35 -44.31 -13.22 13.31
N ARG A 36 -45.19 -13.86 12.54
CA ARG A 36 -45.06 -14.72 11.36
C ARG A 36 -44.69 -14.04 10.02
N ARG A 37 -43.98 -14.83 9.21
CA ARG A 37 -44.24 -15.25 7.80
C ARG A 37 -44.56 -14.17 6.76
N ASN A 38 -43.71 -14.07 5.73
CA ASN A 38 -44.15 -13.88 4.35
C ASN A 38 -43.46 -14.85 3.41
N GLN A 39 -44.26 -15.64 2.71
CA GLN A 39 -43.87 -16.55 1.64
C GLN A 39 -43.62 -15.74 0.37
N ALA A 40 -42.41 -15.80 -0.18
CA ALA A 40 -42.11 -15.33 -1.53
C ALA A 40 -42.03 -16.54 -2.46
N THR A 41 -42.91 -16.56 -3.45
CA THR A 41 -43.02 -17.56 -4.51
C THR A 41 -41.90 -17.36 -5.54
N SER A 42 -40.97 -18.31 -5.65
CA SER A 42 -39.95 -18.31 -6.70
C SER A 42 -40.52 -18.93 -7.99
N ARG A 43 -40.74 -18.09 -9.02
CA ARG A 43 -41.03 -18.53 -10.39
C ARG A 43 -39.70 -18.82 -11.09
N LYS A 44 -39.48 -20.08 -11.49
CA LYS A 44 -38.41 -20.49 -12.43
C LYS A 44 -38.64 -19.85 -13.81
N PRO A 45 -37.62 -19.32 -14.49
CA PRO A 45 -37.75 -18.99 -15.90
C PRO A 45 -37.56 -20.24 -16.77
N ARG A 46 -38.48 -20.43 -17.71
CA ARG A 46 -38.46 -21.44 -18.78
C ARG A 46 -37.31 -21.14 -19.74
N GLY A 47 -36.46 -22.13 -20.00
CA GLY A 47 -35.52 -22.13 -21.12
C GLY A 47 -36.28 -22.15 -22.44
N LYS A 48 -35.88 -21.26 -23.36
CA LYS A 48 -36.25 -21.33 -24.78
C LYS A 48 -35.00 -21.74 -25.56
N SER A 49 -35.11 -22.87 -26.23
CA SER A 49 -34.18 -23.35 -27.24
C SER A 49 -34.15 -22.36 -28.41
N LEU A 50 -32.96 -21.89 -28.78
CA LEU A 50 -32.74 -21.21 -30.05
C LEU A 50 -32.10 -22.21 -31.02
N SER A 51 -32.84 -22.47 -32.09
CA SER A 51 -32.47 -23.34 -33.18
C SER A 51 -31.40 -22.71 -34.06
N GLU A 52 -30.43 -23.56 -34.38
CA GLU A 52 -29.33 -23.38 -35.30
C GLU A 52 -29.85 -23.17 -36.74
N LYS A 53 -29.45 -22.08 -37.39
CA LYS A 53 -29.61 -21.90 -38.84
C LYS A 53 -28.39 -21.20 -39.43
N THR A 54 -27.49 -22.01 -39.96
CA THR A 54 -26.41 -21.63 -40.87
C THR A 54 -26.97 -21.46 -42.29
N PRO A 55 -26.63 -20.38 -43.03
CA PRO A 55 -26.66 -20.43 -44.49
C PRO A 55 -25.25 -20.29 -45.09
N ARG A 56 -24.86 -21.38 -45.75
CA ARG A 56 -24.07 -21.53 -46.98
C ARG A 56 -23.25 -20.35 -47.49
N ARG A 57 -21.94 -20.60 -47.52
CA ARG A 57 -20.89 -19.86 -48.21
C ARG A 57 -21.00 -20.05 -49.72
N SER A 58 -21.19 -18.98 -50.48
CA SER A 58 -21.06 -18.99 -51.95
C SER A 58 -19.60 -18.72 -52.33
N SER A 59 -19.08 -19.56 -53.22
CA SER A 59 -17.75 -19.46 -53.83
C SER A 59 -17.73 -18.36 -54.88
N GLY A 60 -17.11 -17.23 -54.56
CA GLY A 60 -16.80 -16.16 -55.51
C GLY A 60 -15.29 -15.96 -55.57
N THR A 61 -14.67 -16.39 -56.67
CA THR A 61 -13.27 -16.14 -56.98
C THR A 61 -13.11 -14.64 -57.29
N ARG A 62 -12.53 -13.87 -56.37
CA ARG A 62 -12.00 -12.52 -56.66
C ARG A 62 -10.49 -12.54 -56.43
N THR A 63 -9.77 -12.46 -57.53
CA THR A 63 -8.34 -12.26 -57.61
C THR A 63 -7.99 -10.94 -56.92
N ALA A 64 -7.34 -10.99 -55.76
CA ALA A 64 -6.84 -9.82 -55.06
C ALA A 64 -5.48 -9.44 -55.64
N GLN A 65 -5.43 -8.36 -56.43
CA GLN A 65 -4.18 -7.67 -56.73
C GLN A 65 -3.65 -7.07 -55.43
N ARG A 66 -2.49 -7.57 -55.00
CA ARG A 66 -1.75 -7.11 -53.82
C ARG A 66 -1.10 -5.76 -54.14
N ALA A 67 -1.77 -4.66 -53.81
CA ALA A 67 -1.10 -3.38 -53.68
C ALA A 67 -0.22 -3.44 -52.42
N GLN A 68 1.09 -3.47 -52.63
CA GLN A 68 2.07 -3.32 -51.56
C GLN A 68 1.97 -1.88 -51.05
N THR A 69 1.24 -1.69 -49.95
CA THR A 69 1.31 -0.47 -49.16
C THR A 69 2.16 -0.84 -47.95
N THR A 70 3.44 -0.48 -47.99
CA THR A 70 4.33 -0.59 -46.83
C THR A 70 3.94 0.49 -45.84
N SER A 71 2.97 0.19 -44.98
CA SER A 71 2.79 0.98 -43.76
C SER A 71 3.89 0.55 -42.80
N ASN A 72 4.91 1.39 -42.64
CA ASN A 72 5.86 1.31 -41.55
C ASN A 72 5.08 1.42 -40.23
N ALA A 73 4.78 0.29 -39.62
CA ALA A 73 4.10 0.20 -38.33
C ALA A 73 4.89 -0.68 -37.34
N ASP A 74 6.20 -0.83 -37.58
CA ASP A 74 7.09 -1.72 -36.81
C ASP A 74 8.30 -0.99 -36.20
N SER A 75 8.31 0.35 -36.10
CA SER A 75 9.50 1.10 -35.65
C SER A 75 9.40 1.81 -34.29
N ASP A 76 8.35 1.59 -33.50
CA ASP A 76 8.15 2.34 -32.25
C ASP A 76 8.26 1.49 -30.98
N PHE A 77 8.79 0.27 -31.08
CA PHE A 77 9.33 -0.40 -29.90
C PHE A 77 10.82 -0.11 -29.85
N GLU A 78 11.13 1.05 -29.26
CA GLU A 78 12.49 1.41 -28.90
C GLU A 78 13.13 0.22 -28.19
N SER A 79 14.20 -0.31 -28.76
CA SER A 79 14.89 -1.48 -28.22
C SER A 79 15.24 -1.16 -26.78
N VAL A 80 14.56 -1.81 -25.84
CA VAL A 80 14.97 -1.80 -24.44
C VAL A 80 16.34 -2.44 -24.43
N ALA A 81 17.37 -1.60 -24.45
CA ALA A 81 18.74 -2.02 -24.31
C ALA A 81 18.79 -2.89 -23.05
N GLU A 82 19.24 -4.13 -23.23
CA GLU A 82 19.64 -5.03 -22.16
C GLU A 82 20.30 -4.25 -21.02
N PRO A 83 19.91 -4.55 -19.78
CA PRO A 83 20.92 -5.24 -19.00
C PRO A 83 20.32 -6.28 -18.06
N LEU A 84 20.28 -7.55 -18.47
CA LEU A 84 20.14 -8.69 -17.56
C LEU A 84 21.32 -8.82 -16.56
N LEU A 85 22.32 -7.93 -16.65
CA LEU A 85 23.43 -7.78 -15.70
C LEU A 85 23.80 -6.30 -15.50
N ALA A 86 22.82 -5.42 -15.25
CA ALA A 86 23.15 -4.10 -14.73
C ALA A 86 23.82 -4.30 -13.37
N GLY A 87 25.02 -3.76 -13.19
CA GLY A 87 25.64 -3.66 -11.87
C GLY A 87 24.71 -2.98 -10.85
N PRO A 88 25.11 -2.90 -9.57
CA PRO A 88 24.24 -2.40 -8.52
C PRO A 88 23.57 -1.08 -8.91
N PRO A 89 22.24 -0.95 -8.76
CA PRO A 89 21.54 0.28 -9.09
C PRO A 89 22.19 1.44 -8.33
N LYS A 90 22.20 2.63 -8.94
CA LYS A 90 22.64 3.82 -8.23
C LYS A 90 21.73 3.99 -7.00
N PRO A 91 22.30 4.29 -5.80
CA PRO A 91 21.49 4.69 -4.67
C PRO A 91 20.60 5.85 -5.10
N TYR A 92 19.33 5.81 -4.73
CA TYR A 92 18.42 6.93 -4.92
C TYR A 92 17.81 7.30 -3.58
N GLU A 93 17.83 8.59 -3.29
CA GLU A 93 17.18 9.16 -2.11
C GLU A 93 15.87 9.81 -2.52
N MET A 94 14.80 9.43 -1.85
CA MET A 94 13.49 9.99 -2.14
C MET A 94 12.67 10.10 -0.87
N GLY A 95 12.61 11.32 -0.34
CA GLY A 95 12.03 11.55 0.98
C GLY A 95 12.75 10.69 2.03
N GLU A 96 11.96 9.95 2.81
CA GLU A 96 12.47 9.11 3.89
C GLU A 96 12.80 7.67 3.46
N TYR A 97 12.79 7.34 2.17
CA TYR A 97 13.28 6.05 1.66
C TYR A 97 14.58 6.22 0.86
N VAL A 98 15.55 5.34 1.12
CA VAL A 98 16.80 5.24 0.36
C VAL A 98 17.20 3.78 0.17
N LEU A 99 17.52 3.39 -1.06
CA LEU A 99 18.27 2.16 -1.30
C LEU A 99 19.77 2.44 -1.09
N LEU A 100 20.34 1.97 0.02
CA LEU A 100 21.74 2.23 0.38
C LEU A 100 22.70 1.35 -0.43
N ASP A 101 22.40 0.04 -0.50
CA ASP A 101 23.22 -0.92 -1.24
C ASP A 101 22.42 -2.17 -1.61
N SER A 102 22.95 -2.96 -2.54
CA SER A 102 22.39 -4.28 -2.87
C SER A 102 23.46 -5.22 -3.41
N GLY A 103 23.22 -6.50 -3.23
CA GLY A 103 24.10 -7.56 -3.69
C GLY A 103 23.90 -8.82 -2.85
N ASN A 104 24.50 -9.93 -3.27
CA ASN A 104 24.38 -11.23 -2.61
C ASN A 104 22.92 -11.62 -2.31
N MET A 105 22.01 -11.34 -3.27
CA MET A 105 20.57 -11.57 -3.18
C MET A 105 19.84 -10.78 -2.08
N GLN A 106 20.44 -9.69 -1.60
CA GLN A 106 19.91 -8.83 -0.55
C GLN A 106 19.94 -7.36 -0.97
N ARG A 107 19.15 -6.56 -0.26
CA ARG A 107 19.17 -5.10 -0.32
C ARG A 107 19.24 -4.52 1.08
N LEU A 108 20.02 -3.46 1.22
CA LEU A 108 20.12 -2.62 2.40
C LEU A 108 19.39 -1.31 2.11
N GLU A 109 18.34 -1.05 2.87
CA GLU A 109 17.43 0.07 2.65
C GLU A 109 17.35 0.93 3.93
N ARG A 110 17.29 2.25 3.78
CA ARG A 110 16.88 3.17 4.86
C ARG A 110 15.43 3.54 4.66
N LEU A 111 14.62 3.39 5.70
CA LEU A 111 13.22 3.80 5.74
C LEU A 111 12.96 4.58 7.03
N GLY A 112 12.72 5.88 6.91
CA GLY A 112 12.74 6.81 8.04
C GLY A 112 14.10 6.78 8.73
N ASN A 113 14.07 6.55 10.05
CA ASN A 113 15.26 6.48 10.88
C ASN A 113 15.91 5.10 10.94
N TYR A 114 15.35 4.10 10.23
CA TYR A 114 15.77 2.71 10.37
C TYR A 114 16.41 2.17 9.10
N THR A 115 17.39 1.30 9.27
CA THR A 115 18.09 0.58 8.21
C THR A 115 17.70 -0.90 8.25
N LEU A 116 17.25 -1.42 7.11
CA LEU A 116 16.64 -2.74 6.98
C LEU A 116 17.37 -3.53 5.90
N ILE A 117 17.71 -4.78 6.21
CA ILE A 117 18.16 -5.75 5.20
C ILE A 117 16.99 -6.63 4.81
N ARG A 118 16.73 -6.76 3.52
CA ARG A 118 15.67 -7.64 3.00
C ARG A 118 16.16 -8.46 1.80
N PRO A 119 15.51 -9.59 1.49
CA PRO A 119 15.80 -10.35 0.29
C PRO A 119 15.49 -9.55 -0.97
N ALA A 120 16.38 -9.67 -1.95
CA ALA A 120 16.26 -9.14 -3.30
C ALA A 120 16.92 -10.14 -4.25
N LEU A 121 16.18 -11.18 -4.66
CA LEU A 121 16.72 -12.31 -5.43
C LEU A 121 17.38 -11.91 -6.76
N GLN A 122 17.01 -10.74 -7.30
CA GLN A 122 17.58 -10.18 -8.53
C GLN A 122 18.95 -9.52 -8.31
N ALA A 123 19.34 -9.22 -7.06
CA ALA A 123 20.60 -8.56 -6.72
C ALA A 123 21.76 -9.57 -6.65
N VAL A 124 22.06 -10.21 -7.78
CA VAL A 124 23.06 -11.30 -7.89
C VAL A 124 24.53 -10.82 -7.86
N TRP A 125 24.74 -9.50 -7.93
CA TRP A 125 26.07 -8.86 -7.91
C TRP A 125 26.64 -8.76 -6.49
N GLN A 126 27.91 -8.34 -6.40
CA GLN A 126 28.54 -8.06 -5.10
C GLN A 126 28.07 -6.71 -4.54
N PRO A 127 27.82 -6.62 -3.22
CA PRO A 127 27.59 -5.35 -2.53
C PRO A 127 28.78 -4.40 -2.70
N ARG A 128 28.51 -3.09 -2.71
CA ARG A 128 29.56 -2.05 -2.75
C ARG A 128 30.02 -1.66 -1.36
N LEU A 129 29.11 -1.67 -0.40
CA LEU A 129 29.40 -1.34 0.98
C LEU A 129 30.09 -2.51 1.67
N THR A 130 30.90 -2.17 2.67
CA THR A 130 31.62 -3.14 3.48
C THR A 130 30.67 -3.97 4.34
N SER A 131 31.08 -5.18 4.73
CA SER A 131 30.29 -6.00 5.67
C SER A 131 30.03 -5.28 6.99
N GLY A 132 30.91 -4.38 7.42
CA GLY A 132 30.71 -3.55 8.61
C GLY A 132 29.55 -2.56 8.48
N GLU A 133 29.28 -2.06 7.28
CA GLU A 133 28.12 -1.20 7.00
C GLU A 133 26.81 -1.99 6.99
N TRP A 134 26.81 -3.17 6.36
CA TRP A 134 25.67 -4.08 6.41
C TRP A 134 25.38 -4.57 7.85
N ASN A 135 26.42 -4.81 8.65
CA ASN A 135 26.26 -5.24 10.04
C ASN A 135 25.62 -4.19 10.94
N ARG A 136 25.66 -2.90 10.57
CA ARG A 136 25.02 -1.80 11.29
C ARG A 136 23.50 -1.70 11.06
N ALA A 137 22.92 -2.51 10.16
CA ALA A 137 21.49 -2.52 9.92
C ALA A 137 20.70 -2.79 11.22
N ASP A 138 19.58 -2.10 11.38
CA ASP A 138 18.72 -2.23 12.57
C ASP A 138 17.92 -3.52 12.58
N ALA A 139 17.54 -4.03 11.41
CA ALA A 139 16.80 -5.26 11.29
C ALA A 139 17.11 -6.03 10.00
N ILE A 140 16.99 -7.35 10.06
CA ILE A 140 17.12 -8.25 8.92
C ILE A 140 15.85 -9.06 8.77
N PHE A 141 15.27 -9.05 7.58
CA PHE A 141 14.17 -9.93 7.23
C PHE A 141 14.66 -11.19 6.50
N SER A 142 14.21 -12.34 6.96
CA SER A 142 14.46 -13.65 6.33
C SER A 142 13.14 -14.31 5.98
N ARG A 143 13.00 -14.83 4.75
CA ARG A 143 11.85 -15.63 4.35
C ARG A 143 12.01 -17.06 4.83
N ASP A 144 10.91 -17.68 5.25
CA ASP A 144 10.85 -19.11 5.49
C ASP A 144 10.44 -19.86 4.20
N SER A 145 10.59 -21.18 4.21
CA SER A 145 10.20 -22.06 3.09
C SER A 145 8.68 -22.21 2.94
N GLU A 146 7.90 -21.78 3.94
CA GLU A 146 6.44 -21.91 3.98
C GLU A 146 5.70 -20.65 3.48
N GLY A 147 6.45 -19.63 3.04
CA GLY A 147 5.94 -18.40 2.43
C GLY A 147 5.81 -17.21 3.38
N GLY A 148 6.10 -17.39 4.66
CA GLY A 148 6.22 -16.35 5.67
C GLY A 148 7.64 -15.78 5.76
N GLY A 149 7.97 -15.32 6.95
CA GLY A 149 9.30 -14.83 7.29
C GLY A 149 9.35 -14.24 8.70
N GLN A 150 10.56 -13.88 9.11
CA GLN A 150 10.83 -13.35 10.44
C GLN A 150 11.82 -12.19 10.35
N TRP A 151 11.69 -11.27 11.29
CA TRP A 151 12.63 -10.19 11.50
C TRP A 151 13.58 -10.51 12.65
N GLU A 152 14.88 -10.43 12.38
CA GLU A 152 15.92 -10.31 13.38
C GLU A 152 16.09 -8.83 13.73
N TRP A 153 15.83 -8.44 14.97
CA TRP A 153 15.98 -7.07 15.45
C TRP A 153 17.33 -6.91 16.14
N ARG A 154 18.23 -6.12 15.56
CA ARG A 154 19.57 -5.85 16.12
C ARG A 154 19.58 -4.67 17.08
N HIS A 155 18.72 -3.70 16.81
CA HIS A 155 18.51 -2.55 17.68
C HIS A 155 17.04 -2.44 18.10
N LYS A 156 16.81 -1.65 19.17
CA LYS A 156 15.46 -1.33 19.61
C LYS A 156 14.84 -0.33 18.65
N ILE A 157 13.97 -0.81 17.77
CA ILE A 157 13.24 0.02 16.81
C ILE A 157 11.73 -0.02 17.02
N SER A 158 11.03 1.03 16.59
CA SER A 158 9.58 0.98 16.45
C SER A 158 9.21 0.12 15.25
N ARG A 159 8.23 -0.77 15.43
CA ARG A 159 7.73 -1.65 14.35
C ARG A 159 6.65 -0.98 13.50
N ASP A 160 6.01 0.04 14.08
CA ASP A 160 5.00 0.86 13.44
C ASP A 160 5.47 2.32 13.52
N PHE A 161 5.56 3.00 12.37
CA PHE A 161 6.03 4.37 12.29
C PHE A 161 5.57 5.03 10.99
N ASP A 162 5.53 6.36 10.98
CA ASP A 162 5.14 7.10 9.79
C ASP A 162 6.38 7.51 8.98
N VAL A 163 6.23 7.55 7.66
CA VAL A 163 7.25 8.05 6.74
C VAL A 163 6.62 8.97 5.69
N LEU A 164 7.34 10.01 5.33
CA LEU A 164 7.04 10.89 4.22
C LEU A 164 7.80 10.42 2.97
N PHE A 165 7.05 10.03 1.95
CA PHE A 165 7.60 9.59 0.68
C PHE A 165 6.80 10.17 -0.48
N SER A 166 7.46 10.83 -1.43
CA SER A 166 6.80 11.43 -2.61
C SER A 166 5.62 12.37 -2.24
N ASN A 167 5.76 13.18 -1.18
CA ASN A 167 4.71 14.07 -0.65
C ASN A 167 3.45 13.34 -0.15
N LEU A 168 3.56 12.06 0.17
CA LEU A 168 2.52 11.24 0.79
C LEU A 168 3.03 10.70 2.12
N SER A 169 2.16 10.72 3.14
CA SER A 169 2.46 10.13 4.44
C SER A 169 1.99 8.68 4.44
N PHE A 170 2.89 7.75 4.76
CA PHE A 170 2.60 6.33 4.88
C PHE A 170 2.78 5.87 6.32
N HIS A 171 1.81 5.11 6.81
CA HIS A 171 1.94 4.40 8.09
C HIS A 171 2.53 3.02 7.82
N ILE A 172 3.79 2.83 8.20
CA ILE A 172 4.56 1.61 7.97
C ILE A 172 4.33 0.66 9.14
N LYS A 173 4.13 -0.62 8.83
CA LYS A 173 4.13 -1.72 9.79
C LYS A 173 5.06 -2.83 9.31
N LEU A 174 6.10 -3.13 10.07
CA LEU A 174 7.05 -4.20 9.76
C LEU A 174 6.45 -5.57 10.12
N THR A 175 5.67 -6.12 9.19
CA THR A 175 5.02 -7.43 9.33
C THR A 175 5.93 -8.59 8.95
N ASN A 176 5.55 -9.81 9.34
CA ASN A 176 6.26 -11.05 8.99
C ASN A 176 6.16 -11.45 7.51
N PHE A 177 5.48 -10.67 6.68
CA PHE A 177 5.49 -10.84 5.21
C PHE A 177 6.69 -10.14 4.54
N GLY A 178 7.36 -9.22 5.26
CA GLY A 178 8.58 -8.54 4.80
C GLY A 178 8.37 -7.43 3.77
N HIS A 179 7.14 -7.16 3.34
CA HIS A 179 6.82 -5.96 2.57
C HIS A 179 6.74 -4.74 3.50
N LEU A 180 7.25 -3.60 3.02
CA LEU A 180 7.27 -2.36 3.81
C LEU A 180 5.91 -1.66 3.82
N GLY A 181 4.96 -2.06 2.96
CA GLY A 181 3.76 -1.26 2.70
C GLY A 181 4.02 -0.05 1.78
N LEU A 182 5.24 0.09 1.29
CA LEU A 182 5.68 1.12 0.36
C LEU A 182 6.43 0.45 -0.81
N PHE A 183 6.16 0.92 -2.03
CA PHE A 183 6.83 0.49 -3.27
C PHE A 183 7.49 1.71 -3.92
N PRO A 184 8.72 2.06 -3.51
CA PRO A 184 9.42 3.24 -3.99
C PRO A 184 9.64 3.26 -5.51
N GLU A 185 9.74 2.10 -6.13
CA GLU A 185 9.87 1.93 -7.57
C GLU A 185 8.65 2.45 -8.37
N GLN A 186 7.50 2.66 -7.72
CA GLN A 186 6.29 3.18 -8.37
C GLN A 186 6.24 4.71 -8.42
N VAL A 187 7.20 5.42 -7.84
CA VAL A 187 7.14 6.88 -7.75
C VAL A 187 7.07 7.60 -9.10
N ASP A 188 7.81 7.14 -10.10
CA ASP A 188 7.77 7.75 -11.44
C ASP A 188 6.39 7.59 -12.07
N ASN A 189 5.71 6.45 -11.80
CA ASN A 189 4.33 6.24 -12.20
C ASN A 189 3.38 7.19 -11.47
N TRP A 190 3.64 7.49 -10.20
CA TRP A 190 2.84 8.45 -9.42
C TRP A 190 3.03 9.88 -9.92
N ASP A 191 4.25 10.27 -10.28
CA ASP A 191 4.54 11.58 -10.88
C ASP A 191 3.90 11.72 -12.26
N TRP A 192 3.96 10.66 -13.06
CA TRP A 192 3.26 10.60 -14.34
C TRP A 192 1.74 10.75 -14.15
N LEU A 193 1.13 10.00 -13.21
CA LEU A 193 -0.29 10.11 -12.88
C LEU A 193 -0.66 11.54 -12.48
N ARG A 194 0.07 12.12 -11.53
CA ARG A 194 -0.15 13.50 -11.07
C ARG A 194 -0.10 14.49 -12.22
N THR A 195 0.89 14.35 -13.11
CA THR A 195 1.07 15.23 -14.28
C THR A 195 -0.11 15.10 -15.25
N LYS A 196 -0.50 13.88 -15.62
CA LYS A 196 -1.61 13.64 -16.55
C LYS A 196 -2.96 14.11 -15.98
N ILE A 197 -3.20 13.85 -14.69
CA ILE A 197 -4.43 14.28 -14.02
C ILE A 197 -4.51 15.81 -13.96
N ARG A 198 -3.45 16.51 -13.53
CA ARG A 198 -3.43 17.98 -13.46
C ARG A 198 -3.65 18.62 -14.84
N ALA A 199 -2.99 18.11 -15.87
CA ALA A 199 -3.18 18.58 -17.24
C ALA A 199 -4.63 18.38 -17.71
N ARG A 200 -5.23 17.22 -17.42
CA ARG A 200 -6.62 16.93 -17.75
C ARG A 200 -7.59 17.85 -17.00
N MET A 201 -7.39 18.06 -15.69
CA MET A 201 -8.20 18.94 -14.85
C MET A 201 -8.15 20.40 -15.35
N ALA A 202 -6.96 20.90 -15.69
CA ALA A 202 -6.80 22.22 -16.28
C ALA A 202 -7.56 22.36 -17.61
N ALA A 203 -7.44 21.37 -18.50
CA ALA A 203 -8.11 21.37 -19.80
C ALA A 203 -9.65 21.24 -19.70
N THR A 204 -10.18 20.74 -18.58
CA THR A 204 -11.62 20.58 -18.38
C THR A 204 -12.26 21.62 -17.49
N ASN A 205 -11.51 22.66 -17.08
CA ASN A 205 -11.96 23.61 -16.05
C ASN A 205 -12.43 22.88 -14.78
N ASN A 206 -11.59 21.95 -14.29
CA ASN A 206 -11.80 21.15 -13.09
C ASN A 206 -13.09 20.32 -13.07
N ARG A 207 -13.62 19.89 -14.23
CA ARG A 207 -14.68 18.87 -14.25
C ARG A 207 -14.17 17.55 -13.66
N ASN A 208 -15.03 16.87 -12.91
CA ASN A 208 -14.73 15.62 -12.21
C ASN A 208 -14.03 14.60 -13.11
N LEU A 209 -12.77 14.30 -12.80
CA LEU A 209 -12.02 13.19 -13.38
C LEU A 209 -12.14 12.00 -12.43
N HIS A 210 -12.59 10.85 -12.94
CA HIS A 210 -12.70 9.62 -12.16
C HIS A 210 -11.57 8.65 -12.50
N VAL A 211 -10.92 8.09 -11.48
CA VAL A 211 -9.81 7.14 -11.59
C VAL A 211 -10.16 5.87 -10.85
N LEU A 212 -10.07 4.72 -11.51
CA LEU A 212 -10.20 3.41 -10.90
C LEU A 212 -8.81 2.81 -10.68
N ASN A 213 -8.45 2.52 -9.44
CA ASN A 213 -7.21 1.82 -9.08
C ASN A 213 -7.54 0.41 -8.60
N LEU A 214 -7.10 -0.60 -9.34
CA LEU A 214 -7.31 -2.03 -9.05
C LEU A 214 -6.03 -2.62 -8.44
N PHE A 215 -6.17 -3.59 -7.53
CA PHE A 215 -5.04 -4.17 -6.78
C PHE A 215 -4.24 -3.07 -6.08
N ALA A 216 -4.97 -2.15 -5.46
CA ALA A 216 -4.47 -0.86 -5.07
C ALA A 216 -3.56 -0.90 -3.83
N TYR A 217 -3.51 -2.03 -3.13
CA TYR A 217 -2.67 -2.30 -1.97
C TYR A 217 -2.79 -1.16 -0.93
N THR A 218 -1.68 -0.67 -0.38
CA THR A 218 -1.64 0.44 0.59
C THR A 218 -2.03 1.80 0.00
N GLY A 219 -2.41 1.86 -1.29
CA GLY A 219 -3.05 3.02 -1.88
C GLY A 219 -2.12 4.12 -2.36
N GLY A 220 -0.81 3.88 -2.54
CA GLY A 220 0.14 4.90 -3.03
C GLY A 220 -0.33 5.61 -4.31
N SER A 221 -0.70 4.85 -5.35
CA SER A 221 -1.24 5.41 -6.60
C SER A 221 -2.60 6.10 -6.42
N THR A 222 -3.44 5.59 -5.51
CA THR A 222 -4.74 6.20 -5.16
C THR A 222 -4.53 7.58 -4.55
N LEU A 223 -3.61 7.70 -3.59
CA LEU A 223 -3.29 8.97 -2.94
C LEU A 223 -2.63 9.94 -3.92
N ALA A 224 -1.71 9.48 -4.77
CA ALA A 224 -1.09 10.30 -5.80
C ALA A 224 -2.14 10.88 -6.77
N ALA A 225 -3.11 10.08 -7.21
CA ALA A 225 -4.19 10.54 -8.08
C ALA A 225 -5.15 11.52 -7.37
N SER A 226 -5.51 11.22 -6.11
CA SER A 226 -6.35 12.09 -5.28
C SER A 226 -5.70 13.46 -5.03
N GLN A 227 -4.39 13.49 -4.72
CA GLN A 227 -3.61 14.72 -4.53
C GLN A 227 -3.56 15.59 -5.80
N ALA A 228 -3.74 15.01 -6.98
CA ALA A 228 -3.82 15.73 -8.25
C ALA A 228 -5.24 16.23 -8.57
N GLY A 229 -6.24 15.92 -7.73
CA GLY A 229 -7.62 16.40 -7.86
C GLY A 229 -8.60 15.39 -8.48
N ALA A 230 -8.19 14.15 -8.71
CA ALA A 230 -9.10 13.13 -9.23
C ALA A 230 -10.02 12.55 -8.15
N HIS A 231 -11.24 12.19 -8.54
CA HIS A 231 -12.11 11.31 -7.77
C HIS A 231 -11.67 9.86 -7.96
N VAL A 232 -11.24 9.22 -6.87
CA VAL A 232 -10.64 7.90 -6.94
C VAL A 232 -11.60 6.81 -6.43
N VAL A 233 -11.60 5.67 -7.12
CA VAL A 233 -12.16 4.41 -6.63
C VAL A 233 -10.98 3.48 -6.38
N HIS A 234 -10.80 3.09 -5.13
CA HIS A 234 -9.75 2.19 -4.68
C HIS A 234 -10.33 0.80 -4.49
N VAL A 235 -9.74 -0.20 -5.16
CA VAL A 235 -10.19 -1.59 -5.07
C VAL A 235 -9.02 -2.49 -4.69
N ASP A 236 -9.13 -3.09 -3.51
CA ASP A 236 -8.28 -4.18 -3.07
C ASP A 236 -9.15 -5.27 -2.41
N ALA A 237 -8.76 -6.53 -2.55
CA ALA A 237 -9.47 -7.65 -1.95
C ALA A 237 -9.09 -7.85 -0.47
N ALA A 238 -7.90 -7.39 -0.07
CA ALA A 238 -7.38 -7.57 1.26
C ALA A 238 -7.85 -6.45 2.20
N LYS A 239 -8.80 -6.78 3.09
CA LYS A 239 -9.29 -5.83 4.11
C LYS A 239 -8.21 -5.35 5.09
N GLY A 240 -7.15 -6.14 5.27
CA GLY A 240 -6.06 -5.87 6.22
C GLY A 240 -4.92 -5.02 5.67
N VAL A 241 -5.04 -4.57 4.41
CA VAL A 241 -4.11 -3.65 3.75
C VAL A 241 -4.67 -2.24 3.81
#